data_AF-A0AAU5P337-F1
#
_entry.id   AF-A0AAU5P337-F1
#
_cell.length_a   1.000
_cell.length_b   1.000
_cell.length_c   1.000
_cell.angle_alpha   90.00
_cell.angle_beta   90.00
_cell.angle_gamma   90.00
#
_symmetry.space_group_name_H-M   'P 1'
#
loop_
_entity.id
_entity.type
_entity.pdbx_description
1 polymer ?
#
loop_
_entity_poly.entity_id
_entity_poly.type
_entity_poly.pdbx_seq_one_letter_code
_entity_poly.pdbx_strand_id
1 'polypeptide(L)'
;MSRASGGELAVFVTEPCVAKVHGPEFAYYRDGRLVSGISFESPSYGVGTEPELLAPALTAAGLIGPDAEIDLDDDEERQVRAISDFFGLPELDLSETELADPDLVDPE
;
A
#
# COMPACT_ATOMS: atom_id res chain seq x y z
N MET A 1 -20.79 26.27 10.77
CA MET A 1 -19.46 25.86 10.29
C MET A 1 -19.61 24.49 9.64
N SER A 2 -19.62 24.43 8.31
CA SER A 2 -19.57 23.15 7.59
C SER A 2 -18.17 22.60 7.77
N ARG A 3 -18.01 21.50 8.52
CA ARG A 3 -16.75 20.74 8.45
C ARG A 3 -16.69 20.19 7.04
N ALA A 4 -15.69 20.58 6.26
CA ALA A 4 -15.32 19.79 5.09
C ALA A 4 -15.10 18.37 5.60
N SER A 5 -15.78 17.38 5.00
CA SER A 5 -15.40 15.98 5.18
C SER A 5 -13.94 15.90 4.79
N GLY A 6 -13.03 15.66 5.74
CA GLY A 6 -11.63 15.59 5.38
C GLY A 6 -11.37 14.33 4.56
N GLY A 7 -10.30 14.40 3.76
CA GLY A 7 -10.00 13.40 2.76
C GLY A 7 -9.38 12.13 3.35
N GLU A 8 -9.48 11.07 2.56
CA GLU A 8 -8.85 9.77 2.81
C GLU A 8 -7.80 9.52 1.72
N LEU A 9 -6.66 8.94 2.10
CA LEU A 9 -5.55 8.63 1.19
C LEU A 9 -5.02 7.23 1.50
N ALA A 10 -4.97 6.38 0.50
CA ALA A 10 -4.29 5.08 0.52
C ALA A 10 -3.03 5.21 -0.36
N VAL A 11 -1.86 4.97 0.22
CA VAL A 11 -0.56 5.20 -0.43
C VAL A 11 0.20 3.89 -0.48
N PHE A 12 0.56 3.46 -1.70
CA PHE A 12 1.47 2.35 -1.95
C PHE A 12 2.85 2.89 -2.33
N VAL A 13 3.89 2.34 -1.73
CA VAL A 13 5.29 2.62 -2.10
C VAL A 13 5.90 1.29 -2.54
N THR A 14 6.05 1.09 -3.85
CA THR A 14 6.47 -0.19 -4.46
C THR A 14 7.97 -0.24 -4.78
N GLU A 15 8.59 0.91 -5.07
CA GLU A 15 10.01 0.99 -5.44
C GLU A 15 10.74 2.07 -4.62
N PRO A 16 11.05 1.79 -3.35
CA PRO A 16 11.88 2.68 -2.57
C PRO A 16 13.30 2.68 -3.16
N CYS A 17 13.73 3.83 -3.66
CA CYS A 17 15.05 4.08 -4.23
C CYS A 17 16.17 3.32 -3.45
N VAL A 18 16.94 2.46 -4.13
CA VAL A 18 17.92 1.46 -3.58
C VAL A 18 18.81 2.00 -2.45
N ALA A 19 19.06 3.31 -2.42
CA ALA A 19 19.86 3.96 -1.39
C ALA A 19 19.19 4.08 0.01
N LYS A 20 17.89 3.77 0.17
CA LYS A 20 17.12 4.15 1.38
C LYS A 20 16.77 3.04 2.39
N VAL A 21 17.10 1.76 2.19
CA VAL A 21 16.90 0.71 3.23
C VAL A 21 15.46 0.67 3.80
N HIS A 22 14.50 1.14 3.03
CA HIS A 22 13.09 1.00 3.34
C HIS A 22 12.57 0.07 2.25
N GLY A 23 12.03 -1.09 2.60
CA GLY A 23 11.31 -1.94 1.65
C GLY A 23 9.95 -1.34 1.28
N PRO A 24 9.19 -1.99 0.40
CA PRO A 24 7.87 -1.52 0.02
C PRO A 24 6.95 -1.40 1.24
N GLU A 25 6.04 -0.44 1.20
CA GLU A 25 5.14 -0.13 2.31
C GLU A 25 3.79 0.41 1.85
N PHE A 26 2.82 0.32 2.77
CA PHE A 26 1.50 0.92 2.62
C PHE A 26 1.20 1.85 3.80
N ALA A 27 0.57 2.98 3.49
CA ALA A 27 0.07 3.91 4.49
C ALA A 27 -1.34 4.42 4.14
N TYR A 28 -2.25 4.36 5.12
CA TYR A 28 -3.60 4.90 5.05
C TYR A 28 -3.75 6.11 5.98
N TYR A 29 -4.17 7.23 5.40
CA TYR A 29 -4.41 8.47 6.10
C TYR A 29 -5.88 8.87 6.03
N ARG A 30 -6.39 9.43 7.12
CA ARG A 30 -7.71 10.09 7.18
C ARG A 30 -7.54 11.43 7.90
N ASP A 31 -8.07 12.50 7.30
CA ASP A 31 -7.97 13.86 7.84
C ASP A 31 -6.51 14.30 8.13
N GLY A 32 -5.56 13.83 7.32
CA GLY A 32 -4.13 14.12 7.47
C GLY A 32 -3.44 13.36 8.62
N ARG A 33 -4.09 12.34 9.21
CA ARG A 33 -3.53 11.51 10.28
C ARG A 33 -3.30 10.09 9.78
N LEU A 34 -2.16 9.49 10.14
CA LEU A 34 -1.88 8.09 9.85
C LEU A 34 -2.83 7.21 10.67
N VAL A 35 -3.75 6.54 9.97
CA VAL A 35 -4.70 5.62 10.58
C VAL A 35 -4.08 4.23 10.68
N SER A 36 -3.56 3.71 9.57
CA SER A 36 -2.92 2.39 9.53
C SER A 36 -1.77 2.40 8.53
N GLY A 37 -0.75 1.56 8.75
CA GLY A 37 0.33 1.35 7.79
C GLY A 37 1.09 0.08 8.10
N ILE A 38 1.71 -0.51 7.07
CA ILE A 38 2.50 -1.75 7.17
C ILE A 38 3.72 -1.67 6.25
N SER A 39 4.80 -2.36 6.64
CA SER A 39 5.87 -2.72 5.72
C SER A 39 5.54 -4.06 5.07
N PHE A 40 5.82 -4.20 3.78
CA PHE A 40 5.55 -5.43 3.05
C PHE A 40 6.49 -6.58 3.43
N GLU A 41 7.67 -6.24 3.94
CA GLU A 41 8.65 -7.18 4.50
C GLU A 41 8.22 -7.70 5.89
N SER A 42 7.24 -7.05 6.53
CA SER A 42 6.82 -7.35 7.90
C SER A 42 5.33 -7.02 8.12
N PRO A 43 4.42 -7.63 7.33
CA PRO A 43 3.01 -7.23 7.28
C PRO A 43 2.22 -7.52 8.57
N SER A 44 2.78 -8.31 9.49
CA SER A 44 2.21 -8.55 10.82
C SER A 44 2.41 -7.38 11.80
N TYR A 45 3.26 -6.40 11.46
CA TYR A 45 3.60 -5.28 12.33
C TYR A 45 3.02 -3.96 11.80
N GLY A 46 1.80 -3.66 12.21
CA GLY A 46 1.10 -2.42 11.85
C GLY A 46 1.53 -1.20 12.67
N VAL A 47 1.38 -0.02 12.09
CA VAL A 47 1.57 1.30 12.72
C VAL A 47 0.34 2.20 12.53
N GLY A 48 0.27 3.31 13.27
CA GLY A 48 -0.84 4.28 13.19
C GLY A 48 -1.78 4.20 14.39
N THR A 49 -2.93 4.89 14.29
CA THR A 49 -3.94 4.90 15.36
C THR A 49 -4.79 3.63 15.41
N GLU A 50 -4.88 2.91 14.30
CA GLU A 50 -5.59 1.64 14.11
C GLU A 50 -4.63 0.65 13.42
N PRO A 51 -3.56 0.20 14.10
CA PRO A 51 -2.50 -0.59 13.48
C PRO A 51 -2.98 -1.97 13.02
N GLU A 52 -3.97 -2.56 13.68
CA GLU A 52 -4.57 -3.85 13.30
C GLU A 52 -5.64 -3.78 12.19
N LEU A 53 -5.91 -2.59 11.62
CA LEU A 53 -7.00 -2.39 10.65
C LEU A 53 -6.96 -3.38 9.47
N LEU A 54 -5.76 -3.65 8.95
CA LEU A 54 -5.56 -4.53 7.78
C LEU A 54 -5.42 -6.01 8.15
N ALA A 55 -5.30 -6.35 9.44
CA ALA A 55 -5.04 -7.73 9.85
C ALA A 55 -6.08 -8.74 9.33
N PRO A 56 -7.40 -8.45 9.33
CA PRO A 56 -8.39 -9.37 8.76
C PRO A 56 -8.19 -9.64 7.26
N ALA A 57 -7.88 -8.59 6.48
CA ALA A 57 -7.66 -8.71 5.03
C ALA A 57 -6.39 -9.52 4.73
N LEU A 58 -5.29 -9.20 5.43
CA LEU A 58 -4.02 -9.91 5.28
C LEU A 58 -4.12 -11.38 5.73
N THR A 59 -4.89 -11.66 6.80
CA THR A 59 -5.13 -13.04 7.26
C THR A 59 -5.95 -13.81 6.23
N ALA A 60 -7.01 -13.21 5.68
CA ALA A 60 -7.84 -13.85 4.66
C ALA A 60 -7.07 -14.16 3.37
N ALA A 61 -6.06 -13.36 3.06
CA ALA A 61 -5.14 -13.57 1.96
C ALA A 61 -3.97 -14.55 2.28
N GLY A 62 -3.93 -15.12 3.49
CA GLY A 62 -2.86 -16.04 3.89
C GLY A 62 -1.48 -15.39 4.03
N LEU A 63 -1.42 -14.07 4.26
CA LEU A 63 -0.16 -13.32 4.38
C LEU A 63 0.33 -13.18 5.82
N ILE A 64 -0.57 -13.35 6.80
CA ILE A 64 -0.25 -13.31 8.23
C ILE A 64 -1.07 -14.37 8.99
N GLY A 65 -0.62 -14.73 10.18
CA GLY A 65 -1.31 -15.70 11.04
C GLY A 65 -0.77 -17.14 10.92
N PRO A 66 -1.44 -18.11 11.56
CA PRO A 66 -0.93 -19.48 11.67
C PRO A 66 -0.96 -20.25 10.34
N ASP A 67 -1.83 -19.85 9.42
CA ASP A 67 -2.01 -20.45 8.10
C ASP A 67 -1.29 -19.65 6.99
N ALA A 68 -0.35 -18.77 7.38
CA ALA A 68 0.35 -17.92 6.42
C ALA A 68 1.23 -18.76 5.48
N GLU A 69 1.15 -18.45 4.18
CA GLU A 69 2.01 -19.01 3.15
C GLU A 69 3.21 -18.08 2.99
N ILE A 70 4.33 -18.43 3.63
CA ILE A 70 5.55 -17.60 3.64
C ILE A 70 6.44 -17.95 2.45
N ASP A 71 7.15 -16.96 1.90
CA ASP A 71 8.17 -17.09 0.85
C ASP A 71 7.61 -17.47 -0.52
N LEU A 72 6.41 -16.98 -0.86
CA LEU A 72 5.92 -17.07 -2.23
C LEU A 72 6.41 -15.87 -3.03
N ASP A 73 6.78 -16.10 -4.30
CA ASP A 73 7.26 -15.05 -5.20
C ASP A 73 6.19 -13.97 -5.48
N ASP A 74 4.93 -14.17 -5.08
CA ASP A 74 3.79 -13.28 -5.30
C ASP A 74 3.30 -12.52 -4.05
N ASP A 75 4.03 -12.56 -2.92
CA ASP A 75 3.57 -11.97 -1.65
C ASP A 75 3.21 -10.48 -1.76
N GLU A 76 4.02 -9.68 -2.45
CA GLU A 76 3.76 -8.24 -2.63
C GLU A 76 2.50 -7.98 -3.48
N GLU A 77 2.32 -8.71 -4.58
CA GLU A 77 1.11 -8.59 -5.40
C GLU A 77 -0.14 -8.96 -4.60
N ARG A 78 -0.04 -10.03 -3.81
CA ARG A 78 -1.13 -10.48 -2.95
C ARG A 78 -1.46 -9.47 -1.86
N GLN A 79 -0.45 -8.82 -1.28
CA GLN A 79 -0.61 -7.71 -0.34
C GLN A 79 -1.34 -6.53 -1.00
N VAL A 80 -0.90 -6.10 -2.18
CA VAL A 80 -1.56 -4.99 -2.92
C VAL A 80 -3.02 -5.32 -3.22
N ARG A 81 -3.31 -6.54 -3.69
CA ARG A 81 -4.68 -6.98 -3.98
C ARG A 81 -5.55 -6.97 -2.73
N ALA A 82 -5.09 -7.60 -1.64
CA ALA A 82 -5.84 -7.66 -0.39
C ALA A 82 -6.15 -6.27 0.19
N ILE A 83 -5.19 -5.34 0.10
CA ILE A 83 -5.36 -3.96 0.57
C ILE A 83 -6.31 -3.20 -0.37
N SER A 84 -6.15 -3.34 -1.68
CA SER A 84 -7.01 -2.68 -2.67
C SER A 84 -8.46 -3.11 -2.54
N ASP A 85 -8.70 -4.42 -2.38
CA ASP A 85 -10.03 -5.00 -2.15
C ASP A 85 -10.64 -4.49 -0.84
N PHE A 86 -9.84 -4.40 0.23
CA PHE A 86 -10.29 -3.91 1.53
C PHE A 86 -10.79 -2.46 1.45
N PHE A 87 -10.11 -1.60 0.70
CA PHE A 87 -10.49 -0.20 0.51
C PHE A 87 -11.45 0.04 -0.66
N GLY A 88 -11.77 -0.99 -1.44
CA GLY A 88 -12.59 -0.86 -2.66
C GLY A 88 -11.92 0.03 -3.73
N LEU A 89 -10.59 -0.03 -3.81
CA LEU A 89 -9.82 0.71 -4.81
C LEU A 89 -10.00 0.06 -6.20
N PRO A 90 -9.92 0.84 -7.28
CA PRO A 90 -9.84 0.25 -8.62
C PRO A 90 -8.60 -0.65 -8.71
N GLU A 91 -8.67 -1.69 -9.55
CA GLU A 91 -7.52 -2.56 -9.82
C GLU A 91 -6.34 -1.69 -10.28
N LEU A 92 -5.25 -1.76 -9.53
CA LEU A 92 -4.01 -1.05 -9.85
C LEU A 92 -3.24 -1.92 -10.84
N ASP A 93 -3.17 -1.48 -12.10
CA ASP A 93 -2.26 -2.07 -13.07
C ASP A 93 -0.84 -1.56 -12.77
N LEU A 94 -0.06 -2.36 -12.05
CA LEU A 94 1.33 -2.04 -11.71
C LEU A 94 2.30 -2.27 -12.88
N SER A 95 1.80 -2.67 -14.06
CA SER A 95 2.58 -2.82 -15.29
C SER A 95 2.81 -1.50 -16.03
N GLU A 96 2.05 -0.44 -15.73
CA GLU A 96 2.15 0.88 -16.37
C GLU A 96 2.70 1.95 -15.40
N THR A 97 3.96 1.81 -14.99
CA THR A 97 4.79 2.95 -14.58
C THR A 97 5.57 3.51 -15.79
N GLU A 98 4.90 3.79 -16.91
CA GLU A 98 5.44 4.75 -17.89
C GLU A 98 5.00 6.14 -17.44
N LEU A 99 5.87 6.83 -16.70
CA LEU A 99 5.78 8.27 -16.49
C LEU A 99 5.98 8.97 -17.85
N ALA A 100 4.93 9.02 -18.66
CA ALA A 100 4.87 9.95 -19.76
C ALA A 100 4.78 11.37 -19.17
N ASP A 101 5.92 12.02 -19.01
CA ASP A 101 5.99 13.48 -19.15
C ASP A 101 6.32 13.75 -20.63
N PRO A 102 5.31 13.93 -21.50
CA PRO A 102 5.52 14.17 -22.92
C PRO A 102 6.16 15.54 -23.23
N ASP A 103 6.44 16.37 -22.22
CA ASP A 103 6.97 17.73 -22.40
C ASP A 103 8.52 17.78 -22.36
N LEU A 104 9.20 16.63 -22.22
CA LEU A 104 10.66 16.49 -22.31
C LEU A 104 11.13 15.92 -23.67
N VAL A 105 10.37 16.13 -24.74
CA VAL A 105 10.90 16.01 -26.10
C VAL A 105 11.45 17.37 -26.50
N ASP A 106 12.77 17.54 -26.41
CA ASP A 106 13.46 18.70 -26.99
C ASP A 106 13.11 18.81 -28.48
N PRO A 107 12.60 19.95 -28.97
CA PRO A 107 12.47 20.15 -30.41
C PRO A 107 13.87 20.25 -31.04
N GLU A 108 14.10 19.44 -32.08
CA GLU A 108 15.38 19.31 -32.83
C GLU A 108 16.03 20.65 -33.24
#